data_AF-A0A644X9W6-F1
#
_entry.id   AF-A0A644X9W6-F1
#
_cell.length_a   1.000
_cell.length_b   1.000
_cell.length_c   1.000
_cell.angle_alpha   90.00
_cell.angle_beta   90.00
_cell.angle_gamma   90.00
#
_symmetry.space_group_name_H-M   'P 1'
#
loop_
_entity.id
_entity.type
_entity.pdbx_description
1 polymer ?
#
loop_
_entity_poly.entity_id
_entity_poly.type
_entity_poly.pdbx_seq_one_letter_code
_entity_poly.pdbx_strand_id
1 'polypeptide(L)' 'MRTIFFLRSAHYTVEEDGEELVFTVTGYGHGVGMSQYGANALARSGKTYLQIVEWYYTGVTVQQYSQ' A
#
# COMPACT_ATOMS: atom_id res chain seq x y z
N MET A 1 -6.67 16.78 3.69
CA MET A 1 -5.45 16.70 4.52
C MET A 1 -4.25 16.17 3.76
N ARG A 2 -4.18 14.89 3.36
CA ARG A 2 -3.04 14.31 2.60
C ARG A 2 -2.54 15.19 1.46
N THR A 3 -3.41 15.60 0.55
CA THR A 3 -3.05 16.38 -0.64
C THR A 3 -2.55 17.78 -0.30
N ILE A 4 -3.14 18.42 0.71
CA ILE A 4 -2.85 19.80 1.10
C ILE A 4 -1.43 19.90 1.71
N PHE A 5 -1.06 18.90 2.52
CA PHE A 5 0.25 18.82 3.18
C PHE A 5 1.23 17.88 2.48
N PHE A 6 0.92 17.46 1.24
CA PHE A 6 1.76 16.56 0.43
C PHE A 6 2.22 15.28 1.15
N LEU A 7 1.37 14.73 2.03
CA LEU A 7 1.70 13.55 2.82
C LEU A 7 1.73 12.29 1.95
N ARG A 8 2.65 11.38 2.30
CA ARG A 8 2.88 10.12 1.58
C ARG A 8 1.63 9.22 1.51
N SER A 9 0.83 9.19 2.58
CA SER A 9 -0.42 8.44 2.69
C SER A 9 -1.47 9.23 3.47
N ALA A 10 -2.70 8.69 3.54
CA ALA A 10 -3.75 9.22 4.40
C ALA A 10 -3.69 8.66 5.84
N HIS A 11 -2.71 7.80 6.15
CA HIS A 11 -2.53 7.18 7.46
C HIS A 11 -1.39 7.87 8.19
N TYR A 12 -1.75 8.78 9.10
CA TYR A 12 -0.79 9.59 9.85
C TYR A 12 -1.32 9.95 11.24
N THR A 13 -0.41 10.27 12.15
CA THR A 13 -0.69 10.99 13.41
C THR A 13 -0.12 12.40 13.33
N VAL A 14 -0.63 13.30 14.18
CA VAL A 14 -0.18 14.69 14.27
C VAL A 14 0.04 15.03 15.73
N GLU A 15 1.19 15.63 16.02
CA GLU A 15 1.55 16.13 17.35
C GLU A 15 2.00 17.60 17.23
N GLU A 16 1.67 18.40 18.24
CA GLU A 16 2.14 19.78 18.38
C GLU A 16 3.49 19.78 19.09
N ASP A 17 4.48 20.46 18.51
CA ASP A 17 5.80 20.67 19.10
C ASP A 17 6.12 22.17 19.09
N GLY A 18 5.72 22.87 20.16
CA GLY A 18 5.84 24.32 20.26
C GLY A 18 4.98 25.05 19.23
N GLU A 19 5.61 25.68 18.23
CA GLU A 19 4.94 26.37 17.12
C GLU A 19 4.84 25.49 15.85
N GLU A 20 5.33 24.25 15.91
CA GLU A 20 5.34 23.32 14.79
C GLU A 20 4.28 22.22 14.93
N LEU A 21 3.85 21.69 13.78
CA LEU A 21 3.03 20.49 13.68
C LEU A 21 3.86 19.36 13.07
N VAL A 22 4.04 18.28 13.82
CA VAL A 22 4.81 17.12 13.38
C VAL A 22 3.87 16.03 12.89
N PHE A 23 4.01 15.64 11.62
CA PHE A 23 3.24 14.56 11.00
C PHE A 23 4.05 13.28 10.95
N THR A 24 3.60 12.24 11.66
CA THR A 24 4.15 10.88 11.50
C THR A 24 3.28 10.10 10.53
N VAL A 25 3.80 9.81 9.33
CA VAL A 25 3.04 9.19 8.23
C VAL A 25 3.48 7.74 8.00
N THR A 26 2.52 6.81 7.97
CA THR A 26 2.77 5.37 7.74
C THR A 26 2.32 4.94 6.34
N GLY A 27 3.16 4.19 5.64
CA GLY A 27 2.89 3.70 4.29
C GLY A 27 2.99 4.79 3.20
N TYR A 28 2.76 4.38 1.96
CA TYR A 28 2.81 5.27 0.80
C TYR A 28 1.73 4.88 -0.21
N GLY A 29 1.00 5.86 -0.72
CA GLY A 29 -0.09 5.64 -1.67
C GLY A 29 -1.47 5.56 -1.02
N HIS A 30 -2.44 5.03 -1.76
CA HIS A 30 -3.86 5.01 -1.35
C HIS A 30 -4.24 3.80 -0.48
N GLY A 31 -3.36 2.80 -0.35
CA GLY A 31 -3.56 1.67 0.58
C GLY A 31 -4.65 0.66 0.19
N VAL A 32 -5.08 0.65 -1.08
CA VAL A 32 -6.11 -0.28 -1.58
C VAL A 32 -5.48 -1.26 -2.58
N GLY A 33 -5.86 -2.53 -2.51
CA GLY A 33 -5.36 -3.58 -3.39
C GLY A 33 -3.96 -4.05 -2.99
N MET A 34 -3.05 -4.11 -3.96
CA MET A 34 -1.74 -4.72 -3.78
C MET A 34 -0.67 -3.75 -3.25
N SER A 35 -0.08 -4.08 -2.10
CA SER A 35 1.18 -3.46 -1.66
C SER A 35 2.34 -4.01 -2.48
N GLN A 36 3.03 -3.14 -3.23
CA GLN A 36 4.18 -3.53 -4.06
C GLN A 36 5.33 -4.09 -3.21
N TYR A 37 5.62 -3.47 -2.06
CA TYR A 37 6.64 -3.95 -1.12
C TYR A 37 6.25 -5.31 -0.53
N GLY A 38 4.98 -5.49 -0.17
CA GLY A 38 4.51 -6.76 0.35
C GLY A 38 4.50 -7.85 -0.73
N ALA A 39 4.15 -7.53 -1.98
CA ALA A 39 4.27 -8.45 -3.11
C ALA A 39 5.73 -8.90 -3.33
N ASN A 40 6.69 -7.99 -3.28
CA ASN A 40 8.12 -8.31 -3.36
C ASN A 40 8.58 -9.21 -2.19
N ALA A 41 8.12 -8.94 -0.97
CA ALA A 41 8.41 -9.80 0.18
C ALA A 41 7.85 -11.22 0.01
N LEU A 42 6.62 -11.34 -0.48
CA LEU A 42 5.99 -12.63 -0.78
C LEU A 42 6.72 -13.38 -1.91
N ALA A 43 7.18 -12.68 -2.93
CA ALA A 43 8.00 -13.26 -4.00
C ALA A 43 9.35 -13.78 -3.45
N ARG A 44 10.00 -13.00 -2.57
CA ARG A 44 11.22 -13.42 -1.86
C ARG A 44 11.01 -14.62 -0.94
N SER A 45 9.79 -14.80 -0.42
CA SER A 45 9.40 -16.01 0.32
C SER A 45 8.97 -17.17 -0.58
N GLY A 46 9.16 -17.07 -1.90
CA GLY A 46 8.90 -18.14 -2.86
C GLY A 46 7.47 -18.22 -3.41
N LYS A 47 6.60 -17.23 -3.14
CA LYS A 47 5.25 -17.22 -3.71
C LYS A 47 5.29 -16.87 -5.20
N THR A 48 4.43 -17.52 -5.97
CA THR A 48 4.24 -17.22 -7.40
C THR A 48 3.41 -15.94 -7.57
N TYR A 49 3.44 -15.35 -8.76
CA TYR A 49 2.62 -14.16 -9.07
C TYR A 49 1.12 -14.44 -8.87
N LEU A 50 0.63 -15.65 -9.19
CA LEU A 50 -0.76 -16.06 -8.98
C LEU A 50 -1.14 -16.00 -7.50
N GLN A 51 -0.33 -16.63 -6.64
CA GLN A 51 -0.55 -16.63 -5.19
C GLN A 51 -0.50 -15.22 -4.59
N ILE A 52 0.33 -14.33 -5.15
CA ILE A 52 0.43 -12.94 -4.71
C ILE A 52 -0.83 -12.16 -5.11
N VAL A 53 -1.31 -12.32 -6.35
CA VAL A 53 -2.55 -11.68 -6.81
C VAL A 53 -3.75 -12.15 -5.98
N GLU A 54 -3.88 -13.45 -5.77
CA GLU A 54 -4.96 -14.04 -4.96
C GLU A 54 -4.91 -13.62 -3.49
N TRP A 55 -3.71 -13.36 -2.95
CA TRP A 55 -3.54 -12.83 -1.59
C TRP A 55 -4.11 -11.41 -1.44
N TYR A 56 -3.87 -10.54 -2.41
CA TYR A 56 -4.29 -9.13 -2.34
C TYR A 56 -5.70 -8.87 -2.85
N TYR A 57 -6.20 -9.73 -3.73
CA TYR A 57 -7.52 -9.56 -4.33
C TYR A 57 -8.36 -10.81 -4.08
N THR A 58 -9.14 -10.79 -3.00
CA THR A 58 -9.98 -11.92 -2.60
C THR A 58 -11.04 -12.23 -3.65
N GLY A 59 -11.16 -13.51 -4.03
CA GLY A 59 -12.21 -13.99 -4.95
C GLY A 59 -11.95 -13.70 -6.43
N VAL A 60 -10.74 -13.28 -6.82
CA VAL A 60 -10.40 -13.10 -8.23
C VAL A 60 -10.04 -14.41 -8.91
N THR A 61 -10.17 -14.45 -10.24
CA THR A 61 -9.65 -15.52 -11.10
C THR A 61 -8.71 -14.90 -12.12
N VAL A 62 -7.52 -15.49 -12.28
CA VAL A 62 -6.55 -15.05 -13.29
C VAL A 62 -6.74 -15.89 -14.55
N GLN A 63 -6.97 -15.23 -15.69
CA GLN A 63 -7.16 -15.89 -16.99
C GLN A 63 -6.24 -15.26 -18.03
N GLN A 64 -5.86 -16.04 -19.04
CA GLN A 64 -5.21 -15.49 -20.21
C GLN A 64 -6.20 -14.59 -20.95
N TYR A 65 -5.73 -13.42 -21.34
CA TYR A 65 -6.53 -12.51 -22.15
C TYR A 65 -6.57 -13.03 -23.59
N SER A 66 -7.77 -13.34 -24.09
CA SER A 66 -8.03 -13.67 -25.49
C SER A 66 -8.84 -12.55 -26.14
N GLN A 67 -8.27 -11.89 -27.14
CA GLN A 67 -8.95 -10.94 -28.03
C GLN A 67 -9.49 -11.67 -29.25
#